data_AF-A0A925WVI6-F1
#
_entry.id   AF-A0A925WVI6-F1
#
_cell.length_a   1.000
_cell.length_b   1.000
_cell.length_c   1.000
_cell.angle_alpha   90.00
_cell.angle_beta   90.00
_cell.angle_gamma   90.00
#
_symmetry.space_group_name_H-M   'P 1'
#
loop_
_entity.id
_entity.type
_entity.pdbx_description
1 polymer ?
#
loop_
_entity_poly.entity_id
_entity_poly.type
_entity_poly.pdbx_seq_one_letter_code
_entity_poly.pdbx_strand_id
1 'polypeptide(L)'
;MSSSRSNDSSSADEEAASTPGGDFDRAASFTGTSRRLNRRFTAYLDQGFQRKMRQQRRALLGVGFVVSAISVLVALAAAQGLRELWVALVVSGALIGLGGTAALRSLLRWRQRMQRRRTVIQTGIPVNAFLVQANSALLQPQNQTLPCLVLISFQPEVSSELEYLQSLAQRVYALKNTCPDDPDGQYVAGLTTDERAVPGRRRPLPHSFTDGSVIYCADLWVSPGDLQGSRLQKHVLPCIAEPGPVGEIELVPWWLLSEPEKSVSPTENAEGRLPKR
;
A
#
# COMPACT_ATOMS: atom_id res chain seq x y z
N MET A 1 65.22 10.52 -30.16
CA MET A 1 64.08 9.78 -30.73
C MET A 1 62.81 10.43 -30.19
N SER A 2 62.24 11.28 -31.03
CA SER A 2 61.10 12.14 -30.79
C SER A 2 59.80 11.37 -31.03
N SER A 3 58.78 11.56 -30.20
CA SER A 3 57.38 11.32 -30.59
C SER A 3 56.45 12.04 -29.61
N SER A 4 56.24 13.32 -29.89
CA SER A 4 55.12 14.12 -29.42
C SER A 4 53.85 13.66 -30.13
N ARG A 5 52.77 13.39 -29.39
CA ARG A 5 51.42 13.27 -29.94
C ARG A 5 50.51 14.29 -29.27
N SER A 6 50.28 15.36 -30.02
CA SER A 6 49.16 16.27 -29.94
C SER A 6 47.87 15.52 -30.27
N ASN A 7 46.85 15.65 -29.43
CA ASN A 7 45.48 15.28 -29.80
C ASN A 7 44.65 16.55 -29.80
N ASP A 8 44.27 16.93 -31.02
CA ASP A 8 43.47 18.09 -31.35
C ASP A 8 42.02 17.94 -30.87
N SER A 9 41.55 19.05 -30.35
CA SER A 9 40.17 19.49 -30.19
C SER A 9 39.37 19.42 -31.49
N SER A 10 38.22 18.75 -31.46
CA SER A 10 37.16 18.89 -32.47
C SER A 10 35.83 19.16 -31.75
N SER A 11 35.55 20.45 -31.57
CA SER A 11 34.24 21.03 -31.34
C SER A 11 33.49 21.13 -32.67
N ALA A 12 32.31 20.52 -32.76
CA ALA A 12 31.29 20.86 -33.73
C ALA A 12 29.91 20.52 -33.15
N ASP A 13 29.36 21.51 -32.45
CA ASP A 13 28.01 22.05 -32.65
C ASP A 13 26.97 21.12 -33.30
N GLU A 14 26.10 20.53 -32.48
CA GLU A 14 24.74 20.18 -32.89
C GLU A 14 23.79 20.43 -31.71
N GLU A 15 23.61 21.71 -31.40
CA GLU A 15 22.65 22.23 -30.43
C GLU A 15 21.24 22.13 -31.02
N ALA A 16 20.67 20.93 -31.00
CA ALA A 16 19.25 20.71 -31.25
C ALA A 16 18.45 21.28 -30.08
N ALA A 17 18.01 22.53 -30.23
CA ALA A 17 17.07 23.19 -29.32
C ALA A 17 15.73 22.43 -29.28
N SER A 18 15.65 21.43 -28.41
CA SER A 18 14.40 20.75 -28.06
C SER A 18 13.51 21.74 -27.34
N THR A 19 12.48 22.23 -28.00
CA THR A 19 11.46 23.11 -27.42
C THR A 19 10.64 22.31 -26.39
N PRO A 20 10.69 22.60 -25.08
CA PRO A 20 9.86 21.92 -24.08
C PRO A 20 8.49 22.60 -24.05
N GLY A 21 7.71 22.42 -25.11
CA GLY A 21 6.38 23.02 -25.26
C GLY A 21 5.31 21.95 -25.40
N GLY A 22 4.95 21.25 -24.31
CA GLY A 22 3.93 20.21 -24.40
C GLY A 22 3.38 19.58 -23.12
N ASP A 23 3.74 20.05 -21.92
CA ASP A 23 3.38 19.33 -20.68
C ASP A 23 2.35 20.02 -19.77
N PHE A 24 1.86 21.22 -20.11
CA PHE A 24 0.85 21.91 -19.29
C PHE A 24 -0.56 21.27 -19.34
N ASP A 25 -0.87 20.44 -20.35
CA ASP A 25 -2.16 19.72 -20.44
C ASP A 25 -2.23 18.45 -19.56
N ARG A 26 -1.14 18.03 -18.91
CA ARG A 26 -1.15 16.84 -18.04
C ARG A 26 -1.84 17.08 -16.70
N ALA A 27 -1.84 18.30 -16.17
CA ALA A 27 -2.42 18.59 -14.86
C ALA A 27 -3.95 18.41 -14.82
N ALA A 28 -4.66 18.78 -15.90
CA ALA A 28 -6.11 18.59 -16.02
C ALA A 28 -6.50 17.10 -16.13
N SER A 29 -5.64 16.26 -16.73
CA SER A 29 -5.87 14.82 -16.84
C SER A 29 -5.81 14.10 -15.48
N PHE A 30 -5.13 14.67 -14.48
CA PHE A 30 -4.90 14.01 -13.19
C PHE A 30 -6.16 13.98 -12.30
N THR A 31 -6.99 15.02 -12.33
CA THR A 31 -8.21 15.11 -11.49
C THR A 31 -9.29 14.11 -11.94
N GLY A 32 -9.45 13.92 -13.26
CA GLY A 32 -10.34 12.90 -13.83
C GLY A 32 -9.86 11.48 -13.55
N THR A 33 -8.55 11.26 -13.66
CA THR A 33 -7.90 9.97 -13.36
C THR A 33 -8.06 9.60 -11.88
N SER A 34 -7.94 10.58 -10.98
CA SER A 34 -8.09 10.43 -9.54
C SER A 34 -9.47 9.91 -9.12
N ARG A 35 -10.56 10.51 -9.61
CA ARG A 35 -11.93 10.03 -9.30
C ARG A 35 -12.19 8.62 -9.84
N ARG A 36 -11.66 8.31 -11.03
CA ARG A 36 -11.80 6.97 -11.65
C ARG A 36 -11.05 5.90 -10.86
N LEU A 37 -9.82 6.21 -10.44
CA LEU A 37 -9.00 5.31 -9.64
C LEU A 37 -9.66 5.00 -8.29
N ASN A 38 -10.17 6.01 -7.59
CA ASN A 38 -10.89 5.82 -6.33
C ASN A 38 -12.12 4.91 -6.49
N ARG A 39 -12.92 5.11 -7.55
CA ARG A 39 -14.11 4.28 -7.83
C ARG A 39 -13.73 2.82 -8.11
N ARG A 40 -12.71 2.58 -8.95
CA ARG A 40 -12.21 1.23 -9.24
C ARG A 40 -11.67 0.55 -7.98
N PHE A 41 -10.97 1.30 -7.15
CA PHE A 41 -10.38 0.76 -5.92
C PHE A 41 -11.42 0.41 -4.87
N THR A 42 -12.48 1.22 -4.75
CA THR A 42 -13.63 0.89 -3.89
C THR A 42 -14.31 -0.38 -4.36
N ALA A 43 -14.57 -0.51 -5.67
CA ALA A 43 -15.16 -1.71 -6.25
C ALA A 43 -14.29 -2.96 -6.03
N TYR A 44 -12.97 -2.83 -6.16
CA TYR A 44 -12.04 -3.90 -5.82
C TYR A 44 -12.16 -4.33 -4.37
N LEU A 45 -12.12 -3.38 -3.43
CA LEU A 45 -12.23 -3.72 -2.01
C LEU A 45 -13.50 -4.48 -1.72
N ASP A 46 -14.62 -4.09 -2.31
CA ASP A 46 -15.87 -4.81 -2.14
C ASP A 46 -15.81 -6.21 -2.72
N GLN A 47 -15.24 -6.40 -3.92
CA GLN A 47 -15.09 -7.75 -4.50
C GLN A 47 -14.11 -8.64 -3.72
N GLY A 48 -12.93 -8.12 -3.38
CA GLY A 48 -11.91 -8.83 -2.60
C GLY A 48 -12.42 -9.22 -1.21
N PHE A 49 -13.17 -8.31 -0.57
CA PHE A 49 -13.84 -8.56 0.70
C PHE A 49 -14.86 -9.69 0.58
N GLN A 50 -15.71 -9.67 -0.45
CA GLN A 50 -16.71 -10.70 -0.66
C GLN A 50 -16.08 -12.08 -0.87
N ARG A 51 -15.00 -12.19 -1.65
CA ARG A 51 -14.30 -13.47 -1.89
C ARG A 51 -13.70 -14.03 -0.60
N LYS A 52 -12.93 -13.21 0.13
CA LYS A 52 -12.27 -13.66 1.37
C LYS A 52 -13.27 -13.95 2.49
N MET A 53 -14.34 -13.16 2.60
CA MET A 53 -15.43 -13.44 3.54
C MET A 53 -16.14 -14.75 3.21
N ARG A 54 -16.40 -15.04 1.93
CA ARG A 54 -16.99 -16.34 1.52
C ARG A 54 -16.07 -17.51 1.89
N GLN A 55 -14.76 -17.38 1.65
CA GLN A 55 -13.79 -18.41 2.02
C GLN A 55 -13.73 -18.62 3.54
N GLN A 56 -13.73 -17.53 4.33
CA GLN A 56 -13.76 -17.60 5.79
C GLN A 56 -15.08 -18.16 6.33
N ARG A 57 -16.23 -17.81 5.75
CA ARG A 57 -17.52 -18.40 6.12
C ARG A 57 -17.51 -19.91 5.90
N ARG A 58 -17.00 -20.38 4.77
CA ARG A 58 -16.83 -21.82 4.51
C ARG A 58 -15.90 -22.49 5.54
N ALA A 59 -14.78 -21.85 5.88
CA ALA A 59 -13.87 -22.37 6.90
C ALA A 59 -14.54 -22.44 8.29
N LEU A 60 -15.27 -21.40 8.71
CA LEU A 60 -16.00 -21.38 9.97
C LEU A 60 -17.11 -22.43 10.02
N LEU A 61 -17.86 -22.60 8.92
CA LEU A 61 -18.87 -23.67 8.82
C LEU A 61 -18.21 -25.05 8.91
N GLY A 62 -17.06 -25.24 8.27
CA GLY A 62 -16.27 -26.48 8.40
C GLY A 62 -15.83 -26.76 9.84
N VAL A 63 -15.31 -25.75 10.54
CA VAL A 63 -14.93 -25.87 11.96
C VAL A 63 -16.15 -26.19 12.83
N GLY A 64 -17.28 -25.52 12.61
CA GLY A 64 -18.53 -25.79 13.33
C GLY A 64 -19.01 -27.23 13.14
N PHE A 65 -18.90 -27.76 11.91
CA PHE A 65 -19.24 -29.15 11.61
C PHE A 65 -18.33 -30.14 12.35
N VAL A 66 -17.02 -29.90 12.38
CA VAL A 66 -16.05 -30.74 13.13
C VAL A 66 -16.34 -30.71 14.63
N VAL A 67 -16.57 -29.53 15.22
CA VAL A 67 -16.91 -29.41 16.65
C VAL A 67 -18.21 -30.14 16.98
N SER A 68 -19.23 -30.03 16.12
CA SER A 68 -20.48 -30.76 16.28
C SER A 68 -20.28 -32.28 16.22
N ALA A 69 -19.48 -32.77 15.27
CA ALA A 69 -19.18 -34.20 15.14
C ALA A 69 -18.42 -34.75 16.37
N ILE A 70 -17.44 -34.00 16.88
CA ILE A 70 -16.70 -34.37 18.11
C ILE A 70 -17.65 -34.41 19.31
N SER A 71 -18.57 -33.45 19.42
CA SER A 71 -19.54 -33.41 20.52
C SER A 71 -20.48 -34.62 20.51
N VAL A 72 -20.89 -35.09 19.31
CA VAL A 72 -21.69 -36.31 19.17
C VAL A 72 -20.88 -37.56 19.56
N LEU A 73 -19.61 -37.66 19.17
CA LEU A 73 -18.73 -38.76 19.55
C LEU A 73 -18.49 -38.82 21.06
N VAL A 74 -18.31 -37.67 21.71
CA VAL A 74 -18.21 -37.54 23.17
C VAL A 74 -19.45 -38.10 23.86
N ALA A 75 -20.65 -37.70 23.40
CA ALA A 75 -21.91 -38.15 23.98
C ALA A 75 -22.10 -39.66 23.83
N LEU A 76 -21.74 -40.23 22.68
CA LEU A 76 -21.78 -41.67 22.43
C LEU A 76 -20.79 -42.45 23.32
N ALA A 77 -19.55 -41.97 23.46
CA ALA A 77 -18.55 -42.60 24.32
C ALA A 77 -18.97 -42.60 25.80
N ALA A 78 -19.58 -41.50 26.26
CA ALA A 78 -20.13 -41.40 27.62
C ALA A 78 -21.25 -42.42 27.86
N ALA A 79 -22.14 -42.64 26.88
CA ALA A 79 -23.22 -43.62 26.98
C ALA A 79 -22.72 -45.09 27.08
N GLN A 80 -21.52 -45.38 26.56
CA GLN A 80 -20.91 -46.72 26.59
C GLN A 80 -20.02 -46.98 27.82
N GLY A 81 -19.87 -46.01 28.74
CA GLY A 81 -19.10 -46.21 29.97
C GLY A 81 -17.58 -46.28 29.80
N LEU A 82 -17.05 -45.80 28.66
CA LEU A 82 -15.61 -45.77 28.37
C LEU A 82 -14.89 -44.69 29.19
N ARG A 83 -14.51 -45.02 30.44
CA ARG A 83 -13.81 -44.09 31.36
C ARG A 83 -12.43 -43.66 30.88
N GLU A 84 -11.72 -44.50 30.14
CA GLU A 84 -10.37 -44.19 29.59
C GLU A 84 -10.38 -43.05 28.55
N LEU A 85 -11.53 -42.73 27.93
CA LEU A 85 -11.61 -41.71 26.88
C LEU A 85 -11.63 -40.26 27.40
N TRP A 86 -11.86 -40.03 28.70
CA TRP A 86 -12.00 -38.67 29.24
C TRP A 86 -10.74 -37.83 29.09
N VAL A 87 -9.56 -38.41 29.24
CA VAL A 87 -8.29 -37.68 29.08
C VAL A 87 -8.13 -37.19 27.64
N ALA A 88 -8.42 -38.06 26.65
CA ALA A 88 -8.36 -37.69 25.24
C ALA A 88 -9.35 -36.56 24.90
N LEU A 89 -10.52 -36.55 25.52
CA LEU A 89 -11.52 -35.50 25.34
C LEU A 89 -11.11 -34.15 25.93
N VAL A 90 -10.52 -34.14 27.13
CA VAL A 90 -10.02 -32.90 27.75
C VAL A 90 -8.89 -32.30 26.93
N VAL A 91 -7.92 -33.12 26.48
CA VAL A 91 -6.81 -32.67 25.64
C VAL A 91 -7.33 -32.15 24.29
N SER A 92 -8.26 -32.86 23.66
CA SER A 92 -8.88 -32.43 22.40
C SER A 92 -9.64 -31.11 22.56
N GLY A 93 -10.42 -30.97 23.64
CA GLY A 93 -11.15 -29.75 23.96
C GLY A 93 -10.22 -28.54 24.17
N ALA A 94 -9.10 -28.74 24.87
CA ALA A 94 -8.11 -27.69 25.07
C ALA A 94 -7.45 -27.24 23.75
N LEU A 95 -7.07 -28.19 22.88
CA LEU A 95 -6.48 -27.89 21.57
C LEU A 95 -7.47 -27.14 20.66
N ILE A 96 -8.74 -27.54 20.65
CA ILE A 96 -9.81 -26.86 19.91
C ILE A 96 -10.04 -25.44 20.47
N GLY A 97 -10.04 -25.27 21.80
CA GLY A 97 -10.18 -23.97 22.44
C GLY A 97 -9.04 -23.00 22.08
N LEU A 98 -7.79 -23.47 22.14
CA LEU A 98 -6.62 -22.67 21.75
C LEU A 98 -6.63 -22.33 20.26
N GLY A 99 -6.91 -23.30 19.39
CA GLY A 99 -7.04 -23.07 17.94
C GLY A 99 -8.17 -22.09 17.60
N GLY A 100 -9.32 -22.25 18.24
CA GLY A 100 -10.50 -21.40 18.05
C GLY A 100 -10.25 -19.94 18.46
N THR A 101 -9.60 -19.72 19.61
CA THR A 101 -9.27 -18.36 20.06
C THR A 101 -8.24 -17.67 19.17
N ALA A 102 -7.22 -18.39 18.69
CA ALA A 102 -6.24 -17.85 17.74
C ALA A 102 -6.90 -17.49 16.40
N ALA A 103 -7.76 -18.36 15.86
CA ALA A 103 -8.53 -18.10 14.64
C ALA A 103 -9.46 -16.89 14.79
N LEU A 104 -10.16 -16.78 15.93
CA LEU A 104 -11.04 -15.64 16.24
C LEU A 104 -10.24 -14.34 16.31
N ARG A 105 -9.10 -14.32 17.03
CA ARG A 105 -8.22 -13.13 17.10
C ARG A 105 -7.71 -12.72 15.71
N SER A 106 -7.31 -13.69 14.88
CA SER A 106 -6.89 -13.44 13.50
C SER A 106 -8.02 -12.82 12.66
N LEU A 107 -9.24 -13.35 12.80
CA LEU A 107 -10.43 -12.83 12.13
C LEU A 107 -10.76 -11.40 12.57
N LEU A 108 -10.69 -11.10 13.87
CA LEU A 108 -10.93 -9.76 14.41
C LEU A 108 -9.90 -8.74 13.90
N ARG A 109 -8.61 -9.10 13.93
CA ARG A 109 -7.53 -8.25 13.38
C ARG A 109 -7.71 -8.01 11.88
N TRP A 110 -8.10 -9.04 11.14
CA TRP A 110 -8.38 -8.91 9.71
C TRP A 110 -9.57 -7.97 9.44
N ARG A 111 -10.67 -8.10 10.20
CA ARG A 111 -11.82 -7.20 10.11
C ARG A 111 -11.43 -5.74 10.38
N GLN A 112 -10.66 -5.50 11.44
CA GLN A 112 -10.19 -4.16 11.79
C GLN A 112 -9.33 -3.55 10.67
N ARG A 113 -8.36 -4.31 10.12
CA ARG A 113 -7.55 -3.86 8.97
C ARG A 113 -8.40 -3.51 7.76
N MET A 114 -9.41 -4.32 7.47
CA MET A 114 -10.32 -4.07 6.34
C MET A 114 -11.20 -2.84 6.56
N GLN A 115 -11.69 -2.62 7.77
CA GLN A 115 -12.44 -1.41 8.10
C GLN A 115 -11.57 -0.16 7.94
N ARG A 116 -10.33 -0.17 8.44
CA ARG A 116 -9.37 0.92 8.24
C ARG A 116 -9.13 1.20 6.75
N ARG A 117 -8.83 0.16 5.96
CA ARG A 117 -8.67 0.28 4.51
C ARG A 117 -9.88 0.92 3.84
N ARG A 118 -11.09 0.51 4.23
CA ARG A 118 -12.33 1.09 3.70
C ARG A 118 -12.45 2.57 4.06
N THR A 119 -12.15 2.97 5.29
CA THR A 119 -12.17 4.37 5.71
C THR A 119 -11.19 5.21 4.89
N VAL A 120 -9.97 4.74 4.70
CA VAL A 120 -8.94 5.42 3.89
C VAL A 120 -9.40 5.63 2.46
N ILE A 121 -10.11 4.67 1.87
CA ILE A 121 -10.53 4.77 0.48
C ILE A 121 -11.76 5.67 0.31
N GLN A 122 -12.63 5.69 1.32
CA GLN A 122 -13.81 6.55 1.31
C GLN A 122 -13.45 8.02 1.52
N THR A 123 -12.45 8.31 2.37
CA THR A 123 -12.10 9.67 2.79
C THR A 123 -10.79 10.17 2.19
N GLY A 124 -9.96 9.26 1.67
CA GLY A 124 -8.65 9.58 1.15
C GLY A 124 -8.66 10.07 -0.28
N ILE A 125 -7.58 10.78 -0.60
CA ILE A 125 -7.28 11.29 -1.92
C ILE A 125 -6.09 10.53 -2.51
N PRO A 126 -6.06 10.32 -3.83
CA PRO A 126 -4.93 9.69 -4.48
C PRO A 126 -3.71 10.59 -4.41
N VAL A 127 -2.58 10.02 -4.05
CA VAL A 127 -1.29 10.70 -3.92
C VAL A 127 -0.18 9.82 -4.48
N ASN A 128 0.86 10.45 -5.00
CA ASN A 128 2.11 9.78 -5.33
C ASN A 128 2.99 9.76 -4.07
N ALA A 129 3.32 8.57 -3.58
CA ALA A 129 4.21 8.39 -2.46
C ALA A 129 5.63 8.06 -2.95
N PHE A 130 6.62 8.82 -2.47
CA PHE A 130 8.01 8.68 -2.91
C PHE A 130 8.80 7.89 -1.87
N LEU A 131 9.36 6.78 -2.28
CA LEU A 131 10.10 5.88 -1.41
C LEU A 131 11.37 6.54 -0.88
N VAL A 132 11.45 6.69 0.45
CA VAL A 132 12.68 7.08 1.15
C VAL A 132 13.47 5.84 1.51
N GLN A 133 12.83 4.89 2.18
CA GLN A 133 13.47 3.69 2.68
C GLN A 133 12.51 2.52 2.63
N ALA A 134 12.99 1.35 2.22
CA ALA A 134 12.25 0.09 2.29
C ALA A 134 12.97 -0.90 3.19
N ASN A 135 12.20 -1.79 3.83
CA ASN A 135 12.77 -3.03 4.31
C ASN A 135 13.39 -3.80 3.13
N SER A 136 14.64 -4.29 3.26
CA SER A 136 15.35 -4.96 2.18
C SER A 136 14.62 -6.20 1.64
N ALA A 137 13.82 -6.88 2.46
CA ALA A 137 13.00 -8.01 2.03
C ALA A 137 11.86 -7.61 1.07
N LEU A 138 11.49 -6.33 0.97
CA LEU A 138 10.58 -5.85 -0.08
C LEU A 138 11.22 -5.88 -1.47
N LEU A 139 12.55 -5.88 -1.58
CA LEU A 139 13.26 -5.90 -2.87
C LEU A 139 13.30 -7.31 -3.48
N GLN A 140 12.97 -8.34 -2.68
CA GLN A 140 12.90 -9.73 -3.10
C GLN A 140 11.45 -10.20 -3.13
N PRO A 141 11.11 -11.23 -3.94
CA PRO A 141 9.80 -11.85 -3.88
C PRO A 141 9.52 -12.40 -2.47
N GLN A 142 8.45 -11.90 -1.84
CA GLN A 142 8.08 -12.32 -0.49
C GLN A 142 6.57 -12.49 -0.31
N ASN A 143 6.15 -13.07 0.81
CA ASN A 143 4.74 -13.30 1.15
C ASN A 143 4.27 -12.52 2.40
N GLN A 144 5.14 -11.71 3.00
CA GLN A 144 4.84 -10.95 4.21
C GLN A 144 4.57 -9.49 3.90
N THR A 145 3.64 -8.87 4.63
CA THR A 145 3.43 -7.41 4.54
C THR A 145 4.53 -6.74 5.35
N LEU A 146 5.28 -5.84 4.71
CA LEU A 146 6.40 -5.14 5.33
C LEU A 146 6.25 -3.63 5.18
N PRO A 147 6.76 -2.84 6.14
CA PRO A 147 6.70 -1.40 6.06
C PRO A 147 7.80 -0.81 5.15
N CYS A 148 7.52 0.37 4.64
CA CYS A 148 8.49 1.31 4.09
C CYS A 148 8.19 2.73 4.56
N LEU A 149 9.18 3.62 4.48
CA LEU A 149 9.04 5.04 4.74
C LEU A 149 8.90 5.77 3.40
N VAL A 150 7.88 6.61 3.29
CA VAL A 150 7.58 7.36 2.06
C VAL A 150 7.37 8.85 2.35
N LEU A 151 7.62 9.70 1.34
CA LEU A 151 7.21 11.10 1.33
C LEU A 151 5.89 11.25 0.59
N ILE A 152 4.99 12.06 1.15
CA ILE A 152 3.75 12.49 0.49
C ILE A 152 3.53 13.99 0.69
N SER A 153 2.89 14.63 -0.27
CA SER A 153 2.31 15.96 -0.12
C SER A 153 0.86 15.96 -0.59
N PHE A 154 0.05 16.80 0.04
CA PHE A 154 -1.33 17.07 -0.37
C PHE A 154 -1.46 18.40 -1.12
N GLN A 155 -0.37 19.17 -1.23
CA GLN A 155 -0.34 20.41 -2.01
C GLN A 155 -0.24 20.04 -3.51
N PRO A 156 -1.23 20.43 -4.35
CA PRO A 156 -1.25 20.07 -5.76
C PRO A 156 0.03 20.46 -6.50
N GLU A 157 0.56 21.65 -6.20
CA GLU A 157 1.76 22.22 -6.82
C GLU A 157 2.95 21.28 -6.59
N VAL A 158 3.23 20.97 -5.32
CA VAL A 158 4.33 20.08 -4.90
C VAL A 158 4.13 18.66 -5.39
N SER A 159 2.88 18.15 -5.35
CA SER A 159 2.57 16.77 -5.74
C SER A 159 2.78 16.51 -7.24
N SER A 160 2.73 17.57 -8.06
CA SER A 160 2.97 17.52 -9.50
C SER A 160 4.45 17.57 -9.86
N GLU A 161 5.30 18.07 -8.95
CA GLU A 161 6.75 18.17 -9.13
C GLU A 161 7.46 16.86 -8.73
N LEU A 162 7.36 15.86 -9.60
CA LEU A 162 7.88 14.51 -9.30
C LEU A 162 9.40 14.49 -9.06
N GLU A 163 10.15 15.27 -9.83
CA GLU A 163 11.61 15.36 -9.70
C GLU A 163 12.03 15.97 -8.35
N TYR A 164 11.31 17.00 -7.90
CA TYR A 164 11.52 17.63 -6.61
C TYR A 164 11.35 16.62 -5.48
N LEU A 165 10.21 15.94 -5.41
CA LEU A 165 9.93 14.95 -4.36
C LEU A 165 10.86 13.75 -4.41
N GLN A 166 11.28 13.31 -5.60
CA GLN A 166 12.28 12.25 -5.76
C GLN A 166 13.65 12.68 -5.23
N SER A 167 14.13 13.87 -5.59
CA SER A 167 15.41 14.40 -5.10
C SER A 167 15.38 14.60 -3.59
N LEU A 168 14.25 15.07 -3.05
CA LEU A 168 14.05 15.22 -1.61
C LEU A 168 14.07 13.86 -0.89
N ALA A 169 13.40 12.84 -1.43
CA ALA A 169 13.43 11.49 -0.86
C ALA A 169 14.85 10.91 -0.80
N GLN A 170 15.66 11.14 -1.84
CA GLN A 170 17.07 10.75 -1.86
C GLN A 170 17.91 11.51 -0.82
N ARG A 171 17.73 12.83 -0.71
CA ARG A 171 18.40 13.67 0.31
C ARG A 171 18.06 13.21 1.73
N VAL A 172 16.77 12.95 1.99
CA VAL A 172 16.31 12.43 3.28
C VAL A 172 16.93 11.06 3.58
N TYR A 173 16.95 10.15 2.61
CA TYR A 173 17.58 8.83 2.77
C TYR A 173 19.09 8.92 3.03
N ALA A 174 19.80 9.87 2.40
CA ALA A 174 21.23 10.06 2.59
C ALA A 174 21.62 10.44 4.03
N LEU A 175 20.67 10.94 4.84
CA LEU A 175 20.89 11.24 6.26
C LEU A 175 20.78 10.01 7.17
N LYS A 176 20.36 8.86 6.65
CA LYS A 176 20.24 7.62 7.44
C LYS A 176 21.60 7.25 8.05
N ASN A 177 21.62 6.98 9.35
CA ASN A 177 22.83 6.66 10.12
C ASN A 177 23.93 7.76 10.10
N THR A 178 23.55 9.01 9.85
CA THR A 178 24.45 10.17 9.97
C THR A 178 24.15 10.95 11.26
N CYS A 179 25.06 11.84 11.66
CA CYS A 179 24.88 12.74 12.80
C CYS A 179 25.05 14.21 12.36
N PRO A 180 24.03 14.83 11.74
CA PRO A 180 24.11 16.24 11.34
C PRO A 180 24.30 17.17 12.56
N ASP A 181 24.97 18.30 12.36
CA ASP A 181 25.19 19.29 13.42
C ASP A 181 23.94 20.16 13.67
N ASP A 182 23.11 20.35 12.65
CA ASP A 182 21.90 21.17 12.72
C ASP A 182 20.69 20.37 13.26
N PRO A 183 19.78 21.02 14.01
CA PRO A 183 18.68 20.32 14.70
C PRO A 183 17.66 19.70 13.72
N ASP A 184 17.42 20.33 12.57
CA ASP A 184 16.48 19.83 11.57
C ASP A 184 17.06 18.57 10.89
N GLY A 185 18.34 18.57 10.58
CA GLY A 185 19.09 17.42 10.08
C GLY A 185 19.08 16.27 11.07
N GLN A 186 19.30 16.54 12.36
CA GLN A 186 19.20 15.51 13.42
C GLN A 186 17.79 14.91 13.49
N TYR A 187 16.76 15.74 13.37
CA TYR A 187 15.37 15.27 13.32
C TYR A 187 15.15 14.33 12.12
N VAL A 188 15.52 14.75 10.91
CA VAL A 188 15.34 13.95 9.68
C VAL A 188 16.19 12.67 9.68
N ALA A 189 17.42 12.72 10.20
CA ALA A 189 18.27 11.55 10.40
C ALA A 189 17.62 10.56 11.41
N GLY A 190 16.99 11.08 12.46
CA GLY A 190 16.20 10.28 13.40
C GLY A 190 14.98 9.62 12.74
N LEU A 191 14.30 10.31 11.82
CA LEU A 191 13.15 9.76 11.08
C LEU A 191 13.53 8.53 10.25
N THR A 192 14.68 8.56 9.59
CA THR A 192 15.16 7.50 8.69
C THR A 192 15.90 6.38 9.43
N THR A 193 16.51 6.68 10.57
CA THR A 193 17.18 5.68 11.41
C THR A 193 16.17 4.84 12.21
N ASP A 194 15.01 5.41 12.59
CA ASP A 194 13.94 4.66 13.25
C ASP A 194 13.18 3.74 12.28
N GLU A 195 13.58 2.47 12.25
CA GLU A 195 12.93 1.44 11.42
C GLU A 195 11.61 0.91 12.00
N ARG A 196 11.16 1.39 13.17
CA ARG A 196 9.89 0.96 13.77
C ARG A 196 8.73 1.65 13.07
N ALA A 197 8.01 0.93 12.22
CA ALA A 197 6.83 1.46 11.55
C ALA A 197 5.58 1.48 12.46
N VAL A 198 4.86 2.60 12.47
CA VAL A 198 3.61 2.77 13.21
C VAL A 198 2.48 3.11 12.22
N PRO A 199 1.41 2.28 12.13
CA PRO A 199 0.27 2.56 11.25
C PRO A 199 -0.33 3.96 11.50
N GLY A 200 -0.65 4.68 10.43
CA GLY A 200 -1.21 6.03 10.48
C GLY A 200 -0.28 7.14 10.97
N ARG A 201 1.00 6.83 11.27
CA ARG A 201 1.98 7.82 11.71
C ARG A 201 2.46 8.64 10.52
N ARG A 202 2.34 9.95 10.64
CA ARG A 202 2.90 10.95 9.72
C ARG A 202 3.69 11.96 10.51
N ARG A 203 4.84 12.35 9.95
CA ARG A 203 5.80 13.25 10.59
C ARG A 203 6.12 14.34 9.57
N PRO A 204 5.78 15.62 9.82
CA PRO A 204 6.09 16.68 8.87
C PRO A 204 7.60 16.85 8.77
N LEU A 205 8.10 17.06 7.55
CA LEU A 205 9.49 17.46 7.36
C LEU A 205 9.67 18.94 7.75
N PRO A 206 10.85 19.32 8.29
CA PRO A 206 11.16 20.71 8.58
C PRO A 206 11.10 21.59 7.31
N HIS A 207 10.65 22.83 7.46
CA HIS A 207 10.55 23.77 6.32
C HIS A 207 11.90 24.07 5.65
N SER A 208 13.01 23.93 6.38
CA SER A 208 14.38 24.04 5.86
C SER A 208 14.73 22.96 4.83
N PHE A 209 13.99 21.84 4.81
CA PHE A 209 14.15 20.77 3.83
C PHE A 209 13.19 20.89 2.64
N THR A 210 12.08 21.59 2.81
CA THR A 210 10.93 21.55 1.90
C THR A 210 10.63 22.88 1.22
N ASP A 211 11.54 23.86 1.33
CA ASP A 211 11.37 25.21 0.77
C ASP A 211 10.03 25.87 1.20
N GLY A 212 9.60 25.57 2.44
CA GLY A 212 8.33 26.03 3.00
C GLY A 212 7.11 25.13 2.71
N SER A 213 7.23 24.13 1.83
CA SER A 213 6.14 23.20 1.49
C SER A 213 5.79 22.25 2.63
N VAL A 214 4.55 21.77 2.66
CA VAL A 214 4.08 20.79 3.64
C VAL A 214 4.23 19.39 3.07
N ILE A 215 5.24 18.67 3.56
CA ILE A 215 5.58 17.31 3.14
C ILE A 215 5.65 16.42 4.38
N TYR A 216 5.06 15.23 4.29
CA TYR A 216 5.02 14.27 5.38
C TYR A 216 5.86 13.04 5.07
N CYS A 217 6.69 12.64 6.02
CA CYS A 217 7.21 11.28 6.14
C CYS A 217 6.12 10.38 6.74
N ALA A 218 5.68 9.37 5.99
CA ALA A 218 4.64 8.44 6.40
C ALA A 218 5.13 6.98 6.38
N ASP A 219 4.68 6.20 7.36
CA ASP A 219 4.93 4.76 7.38
C ASP A 219 3.87 4.04 6.51
N LEU A 220 4.29 3.41 5.42
CA LEU A 220 3.43 2.69 4.49
C LEU A 220 3.61 1.19 4.64
N TRP A 221 2.53 0.45 4.90
CA TRP A 221 2.55 -1.02 4.95
C TRP A 221 2.25 -1.60 3.58
N VAL A 222 3.23 -2.28 2.99
CA VAL A 222 3.16 -2.80 1.63
C VAL A 222 2.88 -4.30 1.64
N SER A 223 1.76 -4.70 1.03
CA SER A 223 1.45 -6.12 0.82
C SER A 223 2.10 -6.63 -0.47
N PRO A 224 2.70 -7.84 -0.49
CA PRO A 224 3.33 -8.35 -1.71
C PRO A 224 2.34 -8.54 -2.87
N GLY A 225 1.09 -8.89 -2.58
CA GLY A 225 0.04 -9.01 -3.61
C GLY A 225 -0.34 -7.68 -4.27
N ASP A 226 0.04 -6.55 -3.67
CA ASP A 226 -0.19 -5.21 -4.20
C ASP A 226 0.98 -4.76 -5.10
N LEU A 227 2.09 -5.51 -5.13
CA LEU A 227 3.30 -5.23 -5.92
C LEU A 227 3.40 -6.14 -7.17
N GLN A 228 3.98 -5.60 -8.25
CA GLN A 228 4.23 -6.37 -9.46
C GLN A 228 5.36 -7.39 -9.24
N GLY A 229 5.04 -8.68 -9.38
CA GLY A 229 5.99 -9.77 -9.11
C GLY A 229 6.34 -9.92 -7.63
N SER A 230 5.48 -9.45 -6.71
CA SER A 230 5.65 -9.57 -5.27
C SER A 230 6.91 -8.92 -4.70
N ARG A 231 7.47 -7.93 -5.41
CA ARG A 231 8.67 -7.17 -5.02
C ARG A 231 8.56 -5.71 -5.43
N LEU A 232 9.27 -4.85 -4.71
CA LEU A 232 9.32 -3.41 -4.93
C LEU A 232 10.29 -3.10 -6.08
N GLN A 233 9.78 -2.52 -7.16
CA GLN A 233 10.56 -2.22 -8.38
C GLN A 233 10.63 -0.73 -8.71
N LYS A 234 9.73 0.08 -8.13
CA LYS A 234 9.58 1.51 -8.43
C LYS A 234 9.77 2.32 -7.16
N HIS A 235 10.34 3.51 -7.31
CA HIS A 235 10.50 4.48 -6.22
C HIS A 235 9.25 5.34 -6.01
N VAL A 236 8.37 5.43 -7.00
CA VAL A 236 7.08 6.14 -6.90
C VAL A 236 5.97 5.11 -6.76
N LEU A 237 5.20 5.24 -5.70
CA LEU A 237 4.13 4.34 -5.30
C LEU A 237 2.79 5.08 -5.35
N PRO A 238 1.85 4.66 -6.21
CA PRO A 238 0.52 5.25 -6.22
C PRO A 238 -0.23 4.80 -4.97
N CYS A 239 -0.68 5.75 -4.18
CA CYS A 239 -1.32 5.52 -2.89
C CYS A 239 -2.64 6.28 -2.80
N ILE A 240 -3.45 5.92 -1.81
CA ILE A 240 -4.56 6.74 -1.33
C ILE A 240 -4.29 7.07 0.13
N ALA A 241 -4.40 8.34 0.48
CA ALA A 241 -4.11 8.84 1.82
C ALA A 241 -5.21 9.78 2.29
N GLU A 242 -5.62 9.63 3.55
CA GLU A 242 -6.52 10.58 4.21
C GLU A 242 -5.83 11.96 4.26
N PRO A 243 -6.45 13.07 3.86
CA PRO A 243 -5.77 14.37 3.87
C PRO A 243 -5.47 14.86 5.29
N GLY A 244 -4.35 15.57 5.46
CA GLY A 244 -4.00 16.24 6.72
C GLY A 244 -2.78 15.67 7.45
N PRO A 245 -2.45 16.20 8.64
CA PRO A 245 -1.22 15.86 9.38
C PRO A 245 -1.26 14.48 10.03
N VAL A 246 -2.45 13.88 10.17
CA VAL A 246 -2.66 12.53 10.70
C VAL A 246 -3.57 11.79 9.74
N GLY A 247 -3.35 10.50 9.58
CA GLY A 247 -4.21 9.65 8.76
C GLY A 247 -3.47 8.44 8.23
N GLU A 248 -4.24 7.44 7.83
CA GLU A 248 -3.71 6.22 7.25
C GLU A 248 -3.38 6.44 5.75
N ILE A 249 -2.49 5.61 5.21
CA ILE A 249 -2.09 5.58 3.80
C ILE A 249 -2.09 4.14 3.32
N GLU A 250 -2.65 3.91 2.14
CA GLU A 250 -2.73 2.57 1.55
C GLU A 250 -2.23 2.57 0.10
N LEU A 251 -1.44 1.55 -0.22
CA LEU A 251 -0.90 1.34 -1.57
C LEU A 251 -2.01 0.90 -2.53
N VAL A 252 -2.02 1.49 -3.73
CA VAL A 252 -2.89 1.05 -4.82
C VAL A 252 -2.26 -0.19 -5.48
N PRO A 253 -2.96 -1.33 -5.53
CA PRO A 253 -2.45 -2.55 -6.14
C PRO A 253 -2.10 -2.36 -7.62
N TRP A 254 -0.94 -2.85 -8.03
CA TRP A 254 -0.43 -2.64 -9.39
C TRP A 254 -1.39 -3.09 -10.50
N TRP A 255 -2.09 -4.21 -10.30
CA TRP A 255 -2.96 -4.80 -11.31
C TRP A 255 -4.20 -3.92 -11.58
N LEU A 256 -4.59 -3.07 -10.62
CA LEU A 256 -5.65 -2.08 -10.79
C LEU A 256 -5.24 -0.93 -11.71
N LEU A 257 -3.94 -0.66 -11.80
CA LEU A 257 -3.35 0.36 -12.67
C LEU A 257 -3.16 -0.16 -14.10
N SER A 258 -2.98 -1.48 -14.25
CA SER A 258 -2.71 -2.10 -15.55
C SER A 258 -3.95 -2.43 -16.38
N GLU A 259 -5.16 -2.41 -15.80
CA GLU A 259 -6.36 -2.71 -16.57
C GLU A 259 -6.60 -1.63 -17.64
N PRO A 260 -6.45 -1.98 -18.94
CA PRO A 260 -6.70 -1.03 -20.01
C PRO A 260 -8.12 -0.51 -19.84
N GLU A 261 -8.30 0.77 -20.11
CA GLU A 261 -9.61 1.39 -20.03
C GLU A 261 -10.53 0.63 -20.96
N LYS A 262 -11.35 -0.28 -20.39
CA LYS A 262 -12.45 -0.87 -21.12
C LYS A 262 -13.32 0.31 -21.44
N SER A 263 -13.20 0.82 -22.66
CA SER A 263 -13.95 1.98 -23.12
C SER A 263 -15.40 1.65 -22.84
N VAL A 264 -15.97 2.31 -21.84
CA VAL A 264 -17.42 2.29 -21.65
C VAL A 264 -17.90 3.12 -22.82
N SER A 265 -18.09 2.45 -23.96
CA SER A 265 -18.66 3.04 -25.16
C SER A 265 -19.94 3.74 -24.72
N PRO A 266 -20.08 5.07 -24.91
CA PRO A 266 -21.22 5.85 -24.43
C PRO A 266 -22.59 5.43 -24.99
N THR A 267 -22.64 4.37 -25.79
CA THR A 267 -23.73 4.00 -26.67
C THR A 267 -24.91 3.30 -26.00
N GLU A 268 -24.84 2.87 -24.73
CA GLU A 268 -25.93 2.04 -24.16
C GLU A 268 -26.98 2.80 -23.33
N ASN A 269 -26.83 4.11 -23.10
CA ASN A 269 -27.82 4.92 -22.36
C ASN A 269 -28.48 6.04 -23.17
N ALA A 270 -28.18 6.17 -24.47
CA ALA A 270 -28.77 7.19 -25.34
C ALA A 270 -29.97 6.71 -26.16
N GLU A 271 -30.25 5.40 -26.25
CA GLU A 271 -31.47 4.93 -26.91
C GLU A 271 -32.65 4.98 -25.94
N GLY A 272 -33.30 6.13 -25.98
CA GLY A 272 -34.62 6.37 -25.44
C GLY A 272 -35.60 5.28 -25.87
N ARG A 273 -36.01 4.45 -24.91
CA ARG A 273 -37.39 3.96 -24.87
C ARG A 273 -38.29 5.16 -24.63
N LEU A 274 -38.69 5.83 -25.71
CA LEU A 274 -39.91 6.61 -25.70
C LEU A 274 -41.08 5.64 -25.40
N PRO A 275 -41.95 5.94 -24.43
CA PRO A 275 -43.14 5.14 -24.18
C PRO A 275 -44.04 5.17 -25.43
N LYS A 276 -44.37 4.00 -25.98
CA LYS A 276 -45.43 3.89 -26.97
C LYS A 276 -46.74 4.35 -26.33
N ARG A 277 -47.33 5.41 -26.88
CA ARG A 277 -48.70 5.82 -26.61
C ARG A 277 -49.68 4.93 -27.35
#